data_AF-A0A2J0MWN9-F1
#
_entry.id   AF-A0A2J0MWN9-F1
#
_cell.length_a   1.000
_cell.length_b   1.000
_cell.length_c   1.000
_cell.angle_alpha   90.00
_cell.angle_beta   90.00
_cell.angle_gamma   90.00
#
_symmetry.space_group_name_H-M   'P 1'
#
loop_
_entity.id
_entity.type
_entity.pdbx_description
1 polymer ?
#
loop_
_entity_poly.entity_id
_entity_poly.type
_entity_poly.pdbx_seq_one_letter_code
_entity_poly.pdbx_strand_id
1 'polypeptide(L)'
;MNKKAWFILGVILIVFFAIVSIFWLGEKPKNETIILPEFNQKACTQEAKICPDGSAVGRTGDNCEFSPCPDDKLVGNDKDEHGCIGSAGYVWCEAKQKCLRVWEEKCEK
;
A
#
# COMPACT_ATOMS: atom_id res chain seq x y z
N MET A 1 58.64 17.08 47.23
CA MET A 1 57.49 17.06 46.29
C MET A 1 57.48 18.38 45.52
N ASN A 2 57.70 18.33 44.21
CA ASN A 2 57.95 19.53 43.42
C ASN A 2 56.61 20.20 43.09
N LYS A 3 56.44 21.48 43.44
CA LYS A 3 55.20 22.23 43.12
C LYS A 3 54.81 22.12 41.64
N LYS A 4 55.81 21.99 40.76
CA LYS A 4 55.65 21.72 39.32
C LYS A 4 54.96 20.38 39.02
N ALA A 5 55.22 19.33 39.79
CA ALA A 5 54.58 18.02 39.62
C ALA A 5 53.07 18.07 39.93
N TRP A 6 52.65 18.93 40.86
CA TRP A 6 51.23 19.10 41.19
C TRP A 6 50.48 19.85 40.09
N PHE A 7 51.10 20.86 39.48
CA PHE A 7 50.55 21.52 38.29
C PHE A 7 50.43 20.57 37.09
N ILE A 8 51.44 19.72 36.85
CA ILE A 8 51.40 18.75 35.74
C ILE A 8 50.30 17.70 35.95
N LEU A 9 50.15 17.16 37.16
CA LEU A 9 49.08 16.22 37.50
C LEU A 9 47.69 16.84 37.37
N GLY A 10 47.52 18.11 37.74
CA GLY A 10 46.27 18.83 37.58
C GLY A 10 45.86 19.00 36.11
N VAL A 11 46.80 19.37 35.24
CA VAL A 11 46.53 19.54 33.81
C VAL A 11 46.17 18.20 33.15
N ILE A 12 46.87 17.12 33.50
CA ILE A 12 46.60 15.78 32.96
C ILE A 12 45.19 15.31 33.31
N LEU A 13 44.74 15.52 34.55
CA LEU A 13 43.38 15.14 34.98
C LEU A 13 42.30 15.93 34.22
N ILE A 14 42.49 17.23 34.03
CA ILE A 14 41.53 18.07 33.30
C ILE A 14 41.41 17.61 31.84
N VAL A 15 42.53 17.35 31.17
CA VAL A 15 42.55 16.86 29.78
C VAL A 15 41.88 15.50 29.66
N PHE A 16 42.12 14.59 30.61
CA PHE A 16 41.48 13.27 30.62
C PHE A 16 39.96 13.36 30.76
N PHE A 17 39.45 14.17 31.69
CA PHE A 17 38.00 14.38 31.85
C PHE A 17 37.36 15.01 30.61
N ALA A 18 38.05 15.95 29.96
CA ALA A 18 37.58 16.54 28.71
C ALA A 18 37.47 15.49 27.60
N ILE A 19 38.48 14.64 27.41
CA ILE A 19 38.47 13.57 26.39
C ILE A 19 37.36 12.55 26.66
N VAL A 20 37.19 12.11 27.92
CA VAL A 20 36.10 11.20 28.30
C VAL A 20 34.73 11.84 28.05
N SER A 21 34.56 13.12 28.40
CA SER A 21 33.30 13.83 28.14
C SER A 21 32.98 13.93 26.65
N ILE A 22 33.97 14.20 25.80
CA ILE A 22 33.81 14.26 24.35
C ILE A 22 33.48 12.87 23.79
N PHE A 23 34.11 11.81 24.31
CA PHE A 23 33.83 10.43 23.89
C PHE A 23 32.42 9.97 24.30
N TRP A 24 31.89 10.46 25.43
CA TRP A 24 30.52 10.19 25.87
C TRP A 24 29.46 11.13 25.24
N LEU A 25 29.87 12.29 24.72
CA LEU A 25 29.05 13.22 23.94
C LEU A 25 29.17 13.00 22.42
N GLY A 26 29.98 12.03 21.99
CA GLY A 26 30.10 11.59 20.60
C GLY A 26 28.79 10.99 20.12
N GLU A 27 28.03 11.82 19.41
CA GLU A 27 26.94 11.51 18.48
C GLU A 27 26.34 10.10 18.63
N LYS A 28 25.30 9.97 19.47
CA LYS A 28 24.35 8.88 19.24
C LYS A 28 23.75 9.08 17.84
N PRO A 29 23.74 8.06 16.96
CA PRO A 29 23.04 8.18 15.69
C PRO A 29 21.57 8.47 16.02
N LYS A 30 21.08 9.65 15.64
CA LYS A 30 19.65 9.93 15.63
C LYS A 30 19.10 9.10 14.49
N ASN A 31 18.72 7.87 14.80
CA ASN A 31 17.95 7.03 13.91
C ASN A 31 16.61 7.73 13.70
N GLU A 32 16.58 8.52 12.64
CA GLU A 32 15.45 9.28 12.15
C GLU A 32 14.30 8.32 11.88
N THR A 33 13.37 8.26 12.83
CA THR A 33 12.13 7.50 12.68
C THR A 33 11.21 8.38 11.84
N ILE A 34 11.23 8.15 10.52
CA ILE A 34 10.23 8.69 9.62
C ILE A 34 8.90 8.01 10.01
N ILE A 35 7.92 8.80 10.44
CA ILE A 35 6.54 8.34 10.66
C ILE A 35 5.93 8.07 9.29
N LEU A 36 6.27 6.94 8.66
CA LEU A 36 5.29 6.26 7.83
C LEU A 36 4.25 5.68 8.80
N PRO A 37 2.95 5.67 8.45
CA PRO A 37 1.99 4.86 9.20
C PRO A 37 2.62 3.48 9.35
N GLU A 38 2.59 2.93 10.57
CA GLU A 38 3.16 1.64 10.95
C GLU A 38 2.58 0.57 10.02
N PHE A 39 3.17 0.44 8.82
CA PHE A 39 2.93 -0.66 7.93
C PHE A 39 3.66 -1.77 8.63
N ASN A 40 2.96 -2.41 9.55
CA ASN A 40 3.34 -3.66 10.15
C ASN A 40 3.63 -4.57 8.95
N GLN A 41 4.91 -4.65 8.55
CA GLN A 41 5.36 -5.42 7.39
C GLN A 41 5.32 -6.90 7.80
N LYS A 42 4.11 -7.35 8.09
CA LYS A 42 3.74 -8.73 8.24
C LYS A 42 3.76 -9.29 6.83
N ALA A 43 4.75 -10.13 6.56
CA ALA A 43 4.80 -10.87 5.32
C ALA A 43 3.57 -11.79 5.26
N CYS A 44 2.61 -11.47 4.42
CA CYS A 44 1.49 -12.35 4.14
C CYS A 44 1.92 -13.47 3.19
N THR A 45 1.22 -14.61 3.26
CA THR A 45 1.40 -15.70 2.31
C THR A 45 1.03 -15.25 0.90
N GLN A 46 1.78 -15.71 -0.12
CA GLN A 46 1.52 -15.41 -1.55
C GLN A 46 0.35 -16.24 -2.10
N GLU A 47 -0.80 -16.16 -1.45
CA GLU A 47 -2.02 -16.84 -1.86
C GLU A 47 -2.90 -15.90 -2.66
N ALA A 48 -3.56 -16.45 -3.68
CA ALA A 48 -4.53 -15.74 -4.50
C ALA A 48 -5.92 -16.38 -4.35
N LYS A 49 -6.93 -15.56 -4.10
CA LYS A 49 -8.34 -15.94 -4.20
C LYS A 49 -8.84 -15.52 -5.58
N ILE A 50 -9.45 -16.46 -6.29
CA ILE A 50 -10.06 -16.19 -7.58
C ILE A 50 -11.44 -15.57 -7.36
N CYS A 51 -11.69 -14.43 -8.00
CA CYS A 51 -12.95 -13.72 -8.00
C CYS A 51 -13.87 -14.23 -9.13
N PRO A 52 -15.19 -13.97 -9.07
CA PRO A 52 -16.13 -14.41 -10.09
C PRO A 52 -15.82 -13.91 -11.51
N ASP A 53 -15.12 -12.77 -11.62
CA ASP A 53 -14.66 -12.17 -12.88
C ASP A 53 -13.40 -12.82 -13.44
N GLY A 54 -12.85 -13.82 -12.74
CA GLY A 54 -11.59 -14.47 -13.08
C GLY A 54 -10.36 -13.67 -12.66
N SER A 55 -10.53 -12.50 -12.04
CA SER A 55 -9.41 -11.78 -11.42
C SER A 55 -8.90 -12.51 -10.17
N ALA A 56 -7.69 -12.18 -9.76
CA ALA A 56 -7.04 -12.77 -8.59
C ALA A 56 -6.74 -11.68 -7.57
N VAL A 57 -7.21 -11.87 -6.32
CA VAL A 57 -6.94 -10.95 -5.21
C VAL A 57 -6.04 -11.62 -4.18
N GLY A 58 -5.06 -10.86 -3.68
CA GLY A 58 -4.13 -11.31 -2.66
C GLY A 58 -4.60 -10.97 -1.24
N ARG A 59 -3.82 -11.40 -0.25
CA ARG A 59 -3.97 -10.96 1.15
C ARG A 59 -3.37 -9.57 1.34
N THR A 60 -4.04 -8.69 2.08
CA THR A 60 -3.60 -7.32 2.38
C THR A 60 -3.96 -6.93 3.82
N GLY A 61 -3.28 -5.91 4.38
CA GLY A 61 -3.54 -5.36 5.71
C GLY A 61 -2.89 -6.13 6.87
N ASP A 62 -3.06 -5.62 8.09
CA ASP A 62 -2.40 -6.13 9.30
C ASP A 62 -2.78 -7.58 9.66
N ASN A 63 -3.98 -8.00 9.25
CA ASN A 63 -4.51 -9.34 9.48
C ASN A 63 -4.32 -10.30 8.29
N CYS A 64 -3.68 -9.87 7.20
CA CYS A 64 -3.52 -10.67 5.98
C CYS A 64 -4.84 -11.26 5.46
N GLU A 65 -5.89 -10.45 5.39
CA GLU A 65 -7.19 -10.84 4.84
C GLU A 65 -7.22 -10.65 3.33
N PHE A 66 -8.03 -11.43 2.61
CA PHE A 66 -8.19 -11.23 1.17
C PHE A 66 -8.83 -9.87 0.91
N SER A 67 -8.24 -9.12 -0.03
CA SER A 67 -8.87 -7.90 -0.54
C SER A 67 -10.25 -8.22 -1.14
N PRO A 68 -11.21 -7.29 -1.06
CA PRO A 68 -12.50 -7.47 -1.72
C PRO A 68 -12.30 -7.67 -3.23
N CYS A 69 -13.15 -8.51 -3.82
CA CYS A 69 -13.20 -8.62 -5.28
C CYS A 69 -13.71 -7.30 -5.87
N PRO A 70 -13.26 -6.90 -7.06
CA PRO A 70 -13.93 -5.84 -7.79
C PRO A 70 -15.39 -6.28 -8.04
N ASP A 71 -16.34 -5.58 -7.42
CA ASP A 71 -17.75 -5.88 -7.61
C ASP A 71 -18.13 -5.67 -9.09
N ASP A 72 -18.62 -6.75 -9.70
CA ASP A 72 -19.62 -6.75 -10.77
C ASP A 72 -19.34 -5.96 -12.05
N LYS A 73 -18.14 -6.13 -12.63
CA LYS A 73 -18.01 -6.05 -14.09
C LYS A 73 -17.74 -7.40 -14.71
N LEU A 74 -18.59 -8.37 -14.35
CA LEU A 74 -18.74 -9.57 -15.16
C LEU A 74 -19.30 -9.14 -16.52
N VAL A 75 -18.43 -9.11 -17.53
CA VAL A 75 -18.84 -8.93 -18.93
C VAL A 75 -19.90 -9.97 -19.24
N GLY A 76 -21.14 -9.55 -19.48
CA GLY A 76 -22.27 -10.45 -19.72
C GLY A 76 -23.33 -10.55 -18.61
N ASN A 77 -23.07 -10.00 -17.42
CA ASN A 77 -24.05 -9.94 -16.32
C ASN A 77 -24.65 -8.53 -16.13
N ASP A 78 -24.30 -7.59 -16.99
CA ASP A 78 -24.77 -6.21 -17.00
C ASP A 78 -26.06 -6.07 -17.82
N LYS A 79 -27.07 -6.84 -17.45
CA LYS A 79 -28.40 -6.74 -18.04
C LYS A 79 -29.08 -5.47 -17.54
N ASP A 80 -29.59 -4.67 -18.48
CA ASP A 80 -30.48 -3.55 -18.18
C ASP A 80 -31.89 -4.04 -17.76
N GLU A 81 -32.82 -3.11 -17.49
CA GLU A 81 -34.20 -3.41 -17.10
C GLU A 81 -34.96 -4.22 -18.16
N HIS A 82 -34.53 -4.16 -19.41
CA HIS A 82 -35.08 -4.91 -20.53
C HIS A 82 -34.34 -6.24 -20.79
N GLY A 83 -33.33 -6.56 -19.97
CA GLY A 83 -32.52 -7.76 -20.09
C GLY A 83 -31.41 -7.66 -21.15
N CYS A 84 -31.15 -6.48 -21.71
CA CYS A 84 -30.11 -6.26 -22.71
C CYS A 84 -28.75 -6.12 -22.05
N ILE A 85 -27.76 -6.83 -22.59
CA ILE A 85 -26.39 -6.84 -22.07
C ILE A 85 -25.60 -5.73 -22.76
N GLY A 86 -25.40 -4.61 -22.07
CA GLY A 86 -24.69 -3.44 -22.61
C GLY A 86 -23.25 -3.74 -23.03
N SER A 87 -22.53 -4.56 -22.26
CA SER A 87 -21.16 -4.97 -22.52
C SER A 87 -21.03 -5.89 -23.74
N ALA A 88 -22.11 -6.59 -24.09
CA ALA A 88 -22.22 -7.31 -25.36
C ALA A 88 -22.68 -6.39 -26.50
N GLY A 89 -22.82 -5.07 -26.28
CA GLY A 89 -23.24 -4.10 -27.29
C GLY A 89 -24.70 -4.19 -27.70
N TYR A 90 -25.54 -4.78 -26.86
CA TYR A 90 -26.99 -4.78 -27.05
C TYR A 90 -27.60 -3.49 -26.49
N VAL A 91 -28.55 -2.93 -27.24
CA VAL A 91 -29.33 -1.76 -26.85
C VAL A 91 -30.81 -2.10 -27.02
N TRP A 92 -31.64 -1.74 -26.05
CA TRP A 92 -33.07 -1.92 -26.15
C TRP A 92 -33.68 -1.09 -27.29
N CYS A 93 -34.48 -1.73 -28.15
CA CYS A 93 -35.25 -1.07 -29.20
C CYS A 93 -36.75 -1.21 -28.91
N GLU A 94 -37.41 -0.10 -28.58
CA GLU A 94 -38.82 -0.08 -28.21
C GLU A 94 -39.75 -0.46 -29.37
N ALA A 95 -39.45 -0.02 -30.59
CA ALA A 95 -40.24 -0.32 -31.79
C ALA A 95 -40.32 -1.82 -32.11
N LYS A 96 -39.30 -2.60 -31.69
CA LYS A 96 -39.20 -4.03 -31.96
C LYS A 96 -39.28 -4.90 -30.71
N GLN A 97 -39.39 -4.28 -29.53
CA GLN A 97 -39.43 -4.95 -28.22
C GLN A 97 -38.30 -5.99 -28.06
N LYS A 98 -37.09 -5.68 -28.53
CA LYS A 98 -35.94 -6.58 -28.46
C LYS A 98 -34.61 -5.82 -28.31
N CYS A 99 -33.64 -6.52 -27.73
CA CYS A 99 -32.25 -6.08 -27.64
C CYS A 99 -31.57 -6.20 -29.01
N LEU A 100 -31.10 -5.09 -29.56
CA LEU A 100 -30.47 -5.02 -30.88
C LEU A 100 -29.04 -4.50 -30.80
N ARG A 101 -28.20 -4.99 -31.71
CA ARG A 101 -26.93 -4.34 -32.03
C ARG A 101 -27.15 -3.46 -33.24
N VAL A 102 -26.85 -2.18 -33.12
CA VAL A 102 -27.13 -1.16 -34.16
C VAL A 102 -26.46 -1.50 -35.51
N TRP A 103 -25.40 -2.30 -35.49
CA TRP A 103 -24.70 -2.77 -36.68
C TRP A 103 -25.27 -4.03 -37.32
N GLU A 104 -26.11 -4.80 -36.60
CA GLU A 104 -26.82 -5.96 -37.16
C GLU A 104 -28.17 -5.53 -37.72
N GLU A 105 -28.90 -4.69 -36.97
CA GLU A 105 -30.22 -4.21 -37.35
C GLU A 105 -30.44 -2.79 -36.81
N LYS A 106 -31.00 -1.91 -37.66
CA LYS A 106 -31.35 -0.56 -37.25
C LYS A 106 -32.65 -0.58 -36.42
N CYS A 107 -32.67 0.20 -35.35
CA CYS A 107 -33.91 0.47 -34.61
C CYS A 107 -34.70 1.57 -35.35
N GLU A 108 -35.49 1.15 -36.34
CA GLU A 108 -36.41 2.04 -37.06
C GLU A 108 -37.69 2.23 -36.23
N LYS A 109 -38.13 3.48 -36.11
CA LYS A 109 -39.30 3.91 -35.34
C LYS A 109 -40.60 3.70 -36.12
#